data_AF-A0ABC8M3S6-F1
#
_entry.id   AF-A0ABC8M3S6-F1
#
_cell.length_a   1.000
_cell.length_b   1.000
_cell.length_c   1.000
_cell.angle_alpha   90.00
_cell.angle_beta   90.00
_cell.angle_gamma   90.00
#
_symmetry.space_group_name_H-M   'P 1'
#
loop_
_entity.id
_entity.type
_entity.pdbx_description
1 polymer ?
#
loop_
_entity_poly.entity_id
_entity_poly.type
_entity_poly.pdbx_seq_one_letter_code
_entity_poly.pdbx_strand_id
1 'polypeptide(L)'
;MDSLDLPHTSSFQGGSELFLRNVFENILQTYLKKNPTTKRIWELVQSVDNEKICYDHFTFMTLKIEGYGIDSMSSFFMDNGYKIGGGLDFPQKKLRGLWFSPPDIKIPENGHGLSNGPLPRLVMGEIIVDELSPGSQEIIRKYLKPAGGKQALLSSILGSLIWEKPTWSEFKQIAEENELAAWAFINGYTMNHLAFAVHRLKHRFSDINCIIQYLEENGFGLNQDGGVLNG
;
A
#
# COMPACT_ATOMS: atom_id res chain seq x y z
N MET A 1 -19.12 2.05 -44.93
CA MET A 1 -19.66 1.16 -43.86
C MET A 1 -18.92 1.56 -42.62
N ASP A 2 -19.46 2.58 -41.96
CA ASP A 2 -18.85 3.17 -40.77
C ASP A 2 -19.14 2.26 -39.59
N SER A 3 -18.08 1.72 -39.00
CA SER A 3 -18.11 1.02 -37.73
C SER A 3 -18.52 2.02 -36.65
N LEU A 4 -19.78 1.95 -36.23
CA LEU A 4 -20.28 2.63 -35.04
C LEU A 4 -19.49 2.12 -33.83
N ASP A 5 -18.58 2.95 -33.33
CA ASP A 5 -17.97 2.77 -32.01
C ASP A 5 -19.09 2.72 -30.96
N LEU A 6 -19.34 1.52 -30.45
CA LEU A 6 -20.21 1.31 -29.30
C LEU A 6 -19.60 2.06 -28.10
N PRO A 7 -20.39 2.82 -27.33
CA PRO A 7 -19.89 3.43 -26.11
C PRO A 7 -19.50 2.31 -25.14
N HIS A 8 -18.21 2.18 -24.89
CA HIS A 8 -17.69 1.32 -23.84
C HIS A 8 -18.32 1.76 -22.51
N THR A 9 -19.27 0.98 -22.02
CA THR A 9 -19.81 1.10 -20.68
C THR A 9 -18.68 0.85 -19.69
N SER A 10 -18.45 1.80 -18.78
CA SER A 10 -17.43 1.66 -17.74
C SER A 10 -17.70 0.38 -16.94
N SER A 11 -16.71 -0.52 -16.89
CA SER A 11 -16.74 -1.79 -16.15
C SER A 11 -16.62 -1.61 -14.63
N PHE A 12 -16.66 -0.37 -14.15
CA PHE A 12 -16.52 -0.04 -12.74
C PHE A 12 -17.76 -0.52 -11.96
N GLN A 13 -17.54 -1.47 -11.07
CA GLN A 13 -18.57 -1.93 -10.13
C GLN A 13 -18.55 -1.00 -8.91
N GLY A 14 -19.72 -0.64 -8.37
CA GLY A 14 -19.82 0.18 -7.14
C GLY A 14 -19.81 1.70 -7.35
N GLY A 15 -19.01 2.42 -6.55
CA GLY A 15 -18.92 3.89 -6.54
C GLY A 15 -18.37 4.47 -7.85
N SER A 16 -18.22 5.80 -7.96
CA SER A 16 -17.61 6.37 -9.17
C SER A 16 -16.09 6.17 -9.17
N GLU A 17 -15.49 6.03 -10.36
CA GLU A 17 -14.02 6.00 -10.52
C GLU A 17 -13.36 7.21 -9.84
N LEU A 18 -13.97 8.39 -9.96
CA LEU A 18 -13.52 9.62 -9.29
C LEU A 18 -13.46 9.48 -7.77
N PHE A 19 -14.45 8.83 -7.16
CA PHE A 19 -14.47 8.60 -5.73
C PHE A 19 -13.33 7.67 -5.30
N LEU A 20 -13.11 6.56 -6.01
CA LEU A 20 -11.98 5.66 -5.73
C LEU A 20 -10.62 6.39 -5.87
N ARG A 21 -10.45 7.20 -6.91
CA ARG A 21 -9.24 8.01 -7.09
C ARG A 21 -9.02 8.96 -5.93
N ASN A 22 -10.07 9.63 -5.46
CA ASN A 22 -10.00 10.50 -4.29
C ASN A 22 -9.63 9.73 -3.01
N VAL A 23 -10.12 8.50 -2.84
CA VAL A 23 -9.71 7.63 -1.73
C VAL A 23 -8.22 7.34 -1.78
N PHE A 24 -7.68 6.96 -2.94
CA PHE A 24 -6.24 6.75 -3.09
C PHE A 24 -5.43 8.01 -2.84
N GLU A 25 -5.90 9.16 -3.33
CA GLU A 25 -5.22 10.44 -3.12
C GLU A 25 -5.12 10.76 -1.62
N ASN A 26 -6.20 10.56 -0.87
CA ASN A 26 -6.18 10.78 0.58
C ASN A 26 -5.23 9.81 1.31
N ILE A 27 -5.20 8.53 0.92
CA ILE A 27 -4.24 7.56 1.47
C ILE A 27 -2.79 8.00 1.17
N LEU A 28 -2.52 8.41 -0.07
CA LEU A 28 -1.20 8.88 -0.50
C LEU A 28 -0.77 10.12 0.29
N GLN A 29 -1.63 11.14 0.39
CA GLN A 29 -1.32 12.37 1.11
C GLN A 29 -1.01 12.10 2.58
N THR A 30 -1.79 11.23 3.23
CA THR A 30 -1.54 10.82 4.61
C THR A 30 -0.20 10.10 4.75
N TYR A 31 0.13 9.20 3.82
CA TYR A 31 1.42 8.52 3.81
C TYR A 31 2.59 9.48 3.61
N LEU A 32 2.53 10.39 2.64
CA LEU A 32 3.59 11.36 2.37
C LEU A 32 3.78 12.33 3.56
N LYS A 33 2.69 12.71 4.23
CA LYS A 33 2.76 13.53 5.46
C LYS A 33 3.48 12.82 6.59
N LYS A 34 3.28 11.51 6.74
CA LYS A 34 3.93 10.68 7.77
C LYS A 34 5.36 10.29 7.44
N ASN A 35 5.74 10.32 6.16
CA ASN A 35 7.04 9.86 5.68
C ASN A 35 7.77 10.99 4.91
N PRO A 36 8.40 11.95 5.61
CA PRO A 36 9.06 13.10 4.99
C PRO A 36 10.15 12.72 3.97
N THR A 37 10.90 11.64 4.24
CA THR A 37 11.89 11.11 3.30
C THR A 37 11.24 10.71 1.98
N THR A 38 10.16 9.93 2.05
CA THR A 38 9.42 9.51 0.84
C THR A 38 8.81 10.70 0.12
N LYS A 39 8.28 11.70 0.85
CA LYS A 39 7.80 12.95 0.25
C LYS A 39 8.91 13.67 -0.51
N ARG A 40 10.11 13.78 0.07
CA ARG A 40 11.25 14.42 -0.60
C ARG A 40 11.67 13.65 -1.86
N ILE A 41 11.71 12.31 -1.81
CA ILE A 41 11.96 11.48 -3.00
C ILE A 41 10.90 11.71 -4.07
N TRP A 42 9.62 11.74 -3.67
CA TRP A 42 8.48 11.96 -4.55
C TRP A 42 8.55 13.33 -5.26
N GLU A 43 8.89 14.40 -4.53
CA GLU A 43 9.10 15.74 -5.08
C GLU A 43 10.33 15.80 -6.00
N LEU A 44 11.44 15.17 -5.60
CA LEU A 44 12.67 15.13 -6.40
C LEU A 44 12.47 14.40 -7.72
N VAL A 45 11.81 13.25 -7.72
CA VAL A 45 11.55 12.48 -8.95
C VAL A 45 10.70 13.31 -9.91
N GLN A 46 9.64 13.98 -9.45
CA GLN A 46 8.82 14.86 -10.28
C GLN A 46 9.57 16.08 -10.83
N SER A 47 10.50 16.63 -10.04
CA SER A 47 11.23 17.83 -10.45
C SER A 47 12.17 17.59 -11.64
N VAL A 48 12.60 16.34 -11.84
CA VAL A 48 13.45 15.94 -12.96
C VAL A 48 12.57 15.78 -14.21
N ASP A 49 12.87 16.55 -15.25
CA ASP A 49 12.23 16.47 -16.57
C ASP A 49 10.68 16.51 -16.55
N ASN A 50 10.10 17.05 -15.47
CA ASN A 50 8.66 17.03 -15.20
C ASN A 50 8.07 15.61 -15.30
N GLU A 51 8.76 14.65 -14.70
CA GLU A 51 8.42 13.24 -14.78
C GLU A 51 7.01 12.92 -14.31
N LYS A 52 6.37 12.04 -15.07
CA LYS A 52 4.96 11.68 -14.89
C LYS A 52 4.86 10.43 -14.01
N ILE A 53 4.88 10.63 -12.70
CA ILE A 53 4.82 9.53 -11.74
C ILE A 53 3.57 8.67 -11.96
N CYS A 54 3.78 7.37 -12.11
CA CYS A 54 2.75 6.34 -12.00
C CYS A 54 3.12 5.41 -10.85
N TYR A 55 2.11 4.78 -10.25
CA TYR A 55 2.30 3.85 -9.13
C TYR A 55 2.15 2.42 -9.62
N ASP A 56 3.12 1.57 -9.30
CA ASP A 56 3.01 0.15 -9.57
C ASP A 56 2.06 -0.50 -8.56
N HIS A 57 2.31 -0.28 -7.27
CA HIS A 57 1.47 -0.80 -6.20
C HIS A 57 1.55 0.04 -4.92
N PHE A 58 0.52 -0.11 -4.08
CA PHE A 58 0.47 0.33 -2.69
C PHE A 58 0.39 -0.89 -1.77
N THR A 59 1.16 -0.86 -0.68
CA THR A 59 1.26 -1.99 0.25
C THR A 59 0.70 -1.65 1.62
N PHE A 60 -0.04 -2.58 2.21
CA PHE A 60 -0.64 -2.47 3.54
C PHE A 60 -0.28 -3.69 4.39
N MET A 61 -0.19 -3.50 5.71
CA MET A 61 0.02 -4.58 6.67
C MET A 61 -1.10 -4.57 7.70
N THR A 62 -1.57 -5.76 8.06
CA THR A 62 -2.70 -5.96 8.97
C THR A 62 -2.38 -7.07 9.98
N LEU A 63 -3.25 -7.24 10.97
CA LEU A 63 -3.14 -8.30 11.98
C LEU A 63 -4.34 -9.24 11.80
N LYS A 64 -4.08 -10.54 11.59
CA LYS A 64 -5.13 -11.54 11.40
C LYS A 64 -5.80 -11.87 12.72
N ILE A 65 -6.74 -10.99 13.08
CA ILE A 65 -7.78 -11.18 14.10
C ILE A 65 -9.12 -11.02 13.39
N GLU A 66 -10.16 -11.66 13.92
CA GLU A 66 -11.52 -11.53 13.40
C GLU A 66 -11.91 -10.04 13.21
N GLY A 67 -12.08 -9.66 11.94
CA GLY A 67 -12.43 -8.30 11.54
C GLY A 67 -11.26 -7.32 11.36
N TYR A 68 -9.99 -7.72 11.51
CA TYR A 68 -8.82 -6.82 11.34
C TYR A 68 -7.82 -7.24 10.26
N GLY A 69 -7.98 -8.44 9.68
CA GLY A 69 -7.09 -8.92 8.62
C GLY A 69 -7.31 -8.21 7.29
N ILE A 70 -6.79 -8.78 6.22
CA ILE A 70 -6.87 -8.24 4.85
C ILE A 70 -8.31 -7.87 4.47
N ASP A 71 -9.27 -8.72 4.80
CA ASP A 71 -10.69 -8.56 4.45
C ASP A 71 -11.31 -7.24 4.98
N SER A 72 -10.80 -6.72 6.10
CA SER A 72 -11.27 -5.46 6.70
C SER A 72 -11.01 -4.25 5.79
N MET A 73 -10.00 -4.34 4.94
CA MET A 73 -9.59 -3.27 4.03
C MET A 73 -9.87 -3.61 2.56
N SER A 74 -9.64 -4.86 2.15
CA SER A 74 -9.79 -5.28 0.75
C SER A 74 -11.23 -5.23 0.25
N SER A 75 -12.22 -5.47 1.12
CA SER A 75 -13.65 -5.44 0.79
C SER A 75 -14.05 -4.17 0.06
N PHE A 76 -13.63 -2.99 0.56
CA PHE A 76 -13.89 -1.71 -0.11
C PHE A 76 -13.35 -1.68 -1.54
N PHE A 77 -12.11 -2.12 -1.75
CA PHE A 77 -11.50 -2.07 -3.08
C PHE A 77 -12.14 -3.09 -4.02
N MET A 78 -12.51 -4.27 -3.51
CA MET A 78 -13.22 -5.29 -4.28
C MET A 78 -14.62 -4.80 -4.71
N ASP A 79 -15.34 -4.10 -3.82
CA ASP A 79 -16.61 -3.44 -4.16
C ASP A 79 -16.45 -2.36 -5.25
N ASN A 80 -15.23 -1.86 -5.45
CA ASN A 80 -14.86 -0.91 -6.51
C ASN A 80 -14.10 -1.57 -7.67
N GLY A 81 -14.29 -2.88 -7.86
CA GLY A 81 -13.83 -3.63 -9.03
C GLY A 81 -12.41 -4.19 -8.96
N TYR A 82 -11.69 -4.07 -7.85
CA TYR A 82 -10.44 -4.81 -7.65
C TYR A 82 -10.71 -6.32 -7.55
N LYS A 83 -9.76 -7.13 -8.01
CA LYS A 83 -9.85 -8.59 -7.96
C LYS A 83 -8.61 -9.17 -7.30
N ILE A 84 -8.76 -10.27 -6.57
CA ILE A 84 -7.61 -11.02 -6.04
C ILE A 84 -6.82 -11.57 -7.22
N GLY A 85 -5.55 -11.20 -7.31
CA GLY A 85 -4.63 -11.66 -8.34
C GLY A 85 -3.79 -12.86 -7.92
N GLY A 86 -3.67 -13.13 -6.62
CA GLY A 86 -2.93 -14.26 -6.07
C GLY A 86 -2.45 -14.00 -4.64
N GLY A 87 -1.71 -14.97 -4.10
CA GLY A 87 -1.20 -14.90 -2.73
C GLY A 87 0.02 -15.76 -2.51
N LEU A 88 0.76 -15.43 -1.45
CA LEU A 88 1.94 -16.14 -0.97
C LEU A 88 1.91 -16.20 0.55
N ASP A 89 2.19 -17.39 1.09
CA ASP A 89 2.39 -17.58 2.53
C ASP A 89 3.89 -17.61 2.85
N PHE A 90 4.25 -16.98 3.96
CA PHE A 90 5.61 -16.95 4.50
C PHE A 90 5.59 -17.54 5.92
N PRO A 91 5.57 -18.88 6.07
CA PRO A 91 5.40 -19.53 7.37
C PRO A 91 6.44 -19.11 8.41
N GLN A 92 7.71 -18.93 8.00
CA GLN A 92 8.77 -18.47 8.90
C GLN A 92 8.51 -17.06 9.45
N LYS A 93 7.82 -16.21 8.68
CA LYS A 93 7.46 -14.84 9.08
C LYS A 93 6.07 -14.76 9.70
N LYS A 94 5.34 -15.89 9.79
CA LYS A 94 3.94 -15.96 10.24
C LYS A 94 3.05 -14.97 9.48
N LEU A 95 3.29 -14.84 8.18
CA LEU A 95 2.73 -13.80 7.31
C LEU A 95 2.05 -14.43 6.10
N ARG A 96 0.86 -13.94 5.77
CA ARG A 96 0.19 -14.18 4.50
C ARG A 96 0.11 -12.89 3.70
N GLY A 97 0.45 -12.93 2.41
CA GLY A 97 0.33 -11.82 1.49
C GLY A 97 -0.66 -12.11 0.37
N LEU A 98 -1.52 -11.14 0.04
CA LEU A 98 -2.38 -11.16 -1.15
C LEU A 98 -2.09 -9.93 -2.01
N TRP A 99 -2.21 -10.07 -3.32
CA TRP A 99 -2.21 -8.92 -4.23
C TRP A 99 -3.52 -8.82 -5.00
N PHE A 100 -3.89 -7.59 -5.35
CA PHE A 100 -5.14 -7.26 -6.01
C PHE A 100 -4.88 -6.48 -7.30
N SER A 101 -5.44 -6.95 -8.41
CA SER A 101 -5.43 -6.24 -9.69
C SER A 101 -6.47 -5.12 -9.70
N PRO A 102 -6.14 -3.93 -10.24
CA PRO A 102 -7.11 -2.84 -10.39
C PRO A 102 -8.20 -3.18 -11.41
N PRO A 103 -9.35 -2.48 -11.38
CA PRO A 103 -10.35 -2.57 -12.44
C PRO A 103 -9.82 -2.05 -13.78
N ASP A 104 -10.35 -2.57 -14.88
CA ASP A 104 -10.06 -2.08 -16.22
C ASP A 104 -10.66 -0.67 -16.39
N ILE A 105 -9.80 0.31 -16.67
CA ILE A 105 -10.17 1.71 -16.87
C ILE A 105 -9.43 2.28 -18.10
N LYS A 106 -10.09 3.18 -18.83
CA LYS A 106 -9.48 3.83 -20.00
C LYS A 106 -8.48 4.87 -19.53
N ILE A 107 -7.19 4.65 -19.83
CA ILE A 107 -6.12 5.59 -19.51
C ILE A 107 -5.80 6.43 -20.75
N PRO A 108 -5.85 7.78 -20.66
CA PRO A 108 -5.34 8.64 -21.72
C PRO A 108 -3.86 8.36 -22.00
N GLU A 109 -3.40 8.58 -23.22
CA GLU A 109 -1.99 8.36 -23.62
C GLU A 109 -0.98 9.06 -22.69
N ASN A 110 -1.36 10.23 -22.17
CA ASN A 110 -0.55 11.05 -21.26
C ASN A 110 -0.99 10.97 -19.79
N GLY A 111 -1.84 10.01 -19.44
CA GLY A 111 -2.39 9.81 -18.10
C GLY A 111 -1.32 9.39 -17.09
N HIS A 112 -1.28 10.05 -15.95
CA HIS A 112 -0.32 9.83 -14.87
C HIS A 112 -0.90 10.20 -13.50
N GLY A 113 -0.17 9.87 -12.44
CA GLY A 113 -0.65 10.05 -11.07
C GLY A 113 -1.95 9.29 -10.79
N LEU A 114 -2.62 9.65 -9.69
CA LEU A 114 -3.88 9.03 -9.29
C LEU A 114 -5.10 9.67 -9.94
N SER A 115 -4.98 10.89 -10.49
CA SER A 115 -6.11 11.63 -11.06
C SER A 115 -6.49 11.16 -12.47
N ASN A 116 -5.52 10.84 -13.31
CA ASN A 116 -5.77 10.41 -14.69
C ASN A 116 -4.83 9.29 -15.20
N GLY A 117 -4.01 8.72 -14.31
CA GLY A 117 -3.13 7.59 -14.62
C GLY A 117 -3.73 6.23 -14.30
N PRO A 118 -2.94 5.15 -14.52
CA PRO A 118 -3.30 3.80 -14.11
C PRO A 118 -3.47 3.74 -12.59
N LEU A 119 -4.47 2.99 -12.14
CA LEU A 119 -4.64 2.71 -10.72
C LEU A 119 -3.56 1.71 -10.25
N PRO A 120 -3.01 1.88 -9.03
CA PRO A 120 -2.00 0.97 -8.50
C PRO A 120 -2.58 -0.42 -8.24
N ARG A 121 -1.76 -1.47 -8.31
CA ARG A 121 -2.11 -2.74 -7.66
C ARG A 121 -2.12 -2.54 -6.14
N LEU A 122 -2.79 -3.42 -5.42
CA LEU A 122 -2.72 -3.43 -3.95
C LEU A 122 -2.00 -4.69 -3.51
N VAL A 123 -1.10 -4.55 -2.54
CA VAL A 123 -0.47 -5.68 -1.84
C VAL A 123 -0.87 -5.56 -0.38
N MET A 124 -1.44 -6.61 0.19
CA MET A 124 -1.87 -6.60 1.59
C MET A 124 -1.31 -7.81 2.30
N GLY A 125 -0.56 -7.57 3.37
CA GLY A 125 -0.07 -8.59 4.28
C GLY A 125 -0.94 -8.69 5.53
N GLU A 126 -1.06 -9.88 6.09
CA GLU A 126 -1.56 -10.10 7.45
C GLU A 126 -0.66 -11.03 8.25
N ILE A 127 -0.30 -10.59 9.46
CA ILE A 127 0.38 -11.46 10.42
C ILE A 127 -0.64 -12.42 11.03
N ILE A 128 -0.35 -13.72 10.99
CA ILE A 128 -1.17 -14.75 11.60
C ILE A 128 -0.95 -14.70 13.12
N VAL A 129 -1.78 -13.90 13.80
CA VAL A 129 -1.62 -13.63 15.24
C VAL A 129 -1.65 -14.92 16.05
N ASP A 130 -2.46 -15.89 15.66
CA ASP A 130 -2.57 -17.19 16.35
C ASP A 130 -1.30 -18.05 16.27
N GLU A 131 -0.36 -17.72 15.38
CA GLU A 131 0.96 -18.36 15.32
C GLU A 131 2.02 -17.64 16.17
N LEU A 132 1.71 -16.46 16.73
CA LEU A 132 2.60 -15.75 17.65
C LEU A 132 2.66 -16.43 19.02
N SER A 133 3.62 -16.04 19.87
CA SER A 133 3.68 -16.51 21.25
C SER A 133 2.40 -16.12 22.02
N PRO A 134 1.98 -16.92 23.02
CA PRO A 134 0.82 -16.59 23.84
C PRO A 134 0.86 -15.19 24.45
N GLY A 135 2.05 -14.73 24.86
CA GLY A 135 2.25 -13.38 25.40
C GLY A 135 1.98 -12.28 24.35
N SER A 136 2.49 -12.43 23.13
CA SER A 136 2.21 -11.50 22.03
C SER A 136 0.72 -11.53 21.64
N GLN A 137 0.11 -12.71 21.61
CA GLN A 137 -1.33 -12.85 21.35
C GLN A 137 -2.16 -12.10 22.39
N GLU A 138 -1.86 -12.27 23.67
CA GLU A 138 -2.56 -11.60 24.77
C GLU A 138 -2.46 -10.08 24.65
N ILE A 139 -1.26 -9.55 24.38
CA ILE A 139 -1.04 -8.12 24.17
C ILE A 139 -1.88 -7.61 23.00
N ILE A 140 -1.83 -8.26 21.83
CA ILE A 140 -2.57 -7.76 20.66
C ILE A 140 -4.08 -7.80 20.94
N ARG A 141 -4.58 -8.89 21.55
CA ARG A 141 -6.00 -9.09 21.85
C ARG A 141 -6.53 -8.15 22.95
N LYS A 142 -5.66 -7.63 23.82
CA LYS A 142 -5.99 -6.55 24.76
C LYS A 142 -6.51 -5.29 24.04
N TYR A 143 -5.97 -4.98 22.86
CA TYR A 143 -6.28 -3.76 22.10
C TYR A 143 -7.27 -4.01 20.95
N LEU A 144 -7.15 -5.15 20.24
CA LEU A 144 -7.96 -5.47 19.07
C LEU A 144 -9.14 -6.36 19.48
N LYS A 145 -10.27 -5.73 19.82
CA LYS A 145 -11.51 -6.44 20.14
C LYS A 145 -12.23 -6.91 18.86
N PRO A 146 -12.79 -8.14 18.80
CA PRO A 146 -13.39 -8.71 17.60
C PRO A 146 -14.36 -7.77 16.85
N ALA A 147 -14.37 -7.86 15.53
CA ALA A 147 -15.21 -7.09 14.62
C ALA A 147 -15.01 -5.56 14.65
N GLY A 148 -13.91 -5.07 15.22
CA GLY A 148 -13.61 -3.65 15.30
C GLY A 148 -12.95 -3.04 14.05
N GLY A 149 -12.48 -3.82 13.08
CA GLY A 149 -11.78 -3.28 11.89
C GLY A 149 -12.67 -2.69 10.79
N LYS A 150 -13.95 -2.46 11.03
CA LYS A 150 -14.87 -1.85 10.05
C LYS A 150 -14.43 -0.46 9.57
N GLN A 151 -13.60 0.23 10.35
CA GLN A 151 -13.07 1.55 10.05
C GLN A 151 -11.67 1.51 9.40
N ALA A 152 -11.21 0.36 8.91
CA ALA A 152 -9.86 0.20 8.35
C ALA A 152 -9.53 1.24 7.25
N LEU A 153 -10.43 1.43 6.28
CA LEU A 153 -10.23 2.41 5.21
C LEU A 153 -10.17 3.84 5.75
N LEU A 154 -11.10 4.21 6.63
CA LEU A 154 -11.14 5.54 7.24
C LEU A 154 -9.87 5.80 8.07
N SER A 155 -9.40 4.77 8.78
CA SER A 155 -8.12 4.77 9.51
C SER A 155 -6.93 4.99 8.60
N SER A 156 -6.89 4.34 7.43
CA SER A 156 -5.86 4.54 6.42
C SER A 156 -5.84 5.98 5.89
N ILE A 157 -7.02 6.51 5.56
CA ILE A 157 -7.21 7.90 5.09
C ILE A 157 -6.78 8.92 6.15
N LEU A 158 -7.17 8.73 7.41
CA LEU A 158 -6.86 9.67 8.49
C LEU A 158 -5.44 9.49 9.05
N GLY A 159 -4.83 8.34 8.81
CA GLY A 159 -3.55 7.97 9.40
C GLY A 159 -3.64 7.75 10.91
N SER A 160 -4.75 7.20 11.39
CA SER A 160 -5.03 7.01 12.83
C SER A 160 -5.24 5.55 13.16
N LEU A 161 -4.83 5.11 14.34
CA LEU A 161 -5.21 3.80 14.85
C LEU A 161 -6.70 3.78 15.20
N ILE A 162 -7.33 2.62 15.03
CA ILE A 162 -8.70 2.37 15.50
C ILE A 162 -8.73 1.70 16.89
N TRP A 163 -7.55 1.48 17.47
CA TRP A 163 -7.31 1.04 18.83
C TRP A 163 -6.36 2.02 19.54
N GLU A 164 -6.26 1.91 20.87
CA GLU A 164 -5.33 2.71 21.65
C GLU A 164 -3.87 2.31 21.36
N LYS A 165 -2.93 3.26 21.47
CA LYS A 165 -1.52 2.93 21.30
C LYS A 165 -1.05 1.98 22.42
N PRO A 166 -0.31 0.91 22.10
CA PRO A 166 0.26 0.04 23.11
C PRO A 166 1.31 0.78 23.94
N THR A 167 1.61 0.25 25.12
CA THR A 167 2.75 0.74 25.90
C THR A 167 4.07 0.40 25.21
N TRP A 168 5.15 1.10 25.58
CA TRP A 168 6.48 0.82 25.02
C TRP A 168 6.95 -0.62 25.29
N SER A 169 6.70 -1.17 26.49
CA SER A 169 7.11 -2.54 26.81
C SER A 169 6.36 -3.57 25.98
N GLU A 170 5.06 -3.36 25.77
CA GLU A 170 4.24 -4.23 24.93
C GLU A 170 4.67 -4.19 23.46
N PHE A 171 4.95 -3.00 22.93
CA PHE A 171 5.53 -2.85 21.60
C PHE A 171 6.86 -3.59 21.48
N LYS A 172 7.77 -3.41 22.44
CA LYS A 172 9.10 -4.03 22.42
C LYS A 172 9.00 -5.56 22.45
N GLN A 173 8.12 -6.11 23.27
CA GLN A 173 7.92 -7.56 23.35
C GLN A 173 7.45 -8.13 22.01
N ILE A 174 6.50 -7.48 21.33
CA ILE A 174 6.06 -7.94 20.00
C ILE A 174 7.18 -7.76 18.97
N ALA A 175 7.94 -6.66 19.03
CA ALA A 175 9.03 -6.39 18.09
C ALA A 175 10.19 -7.39 18.20
N GLU A 176 10.50 -7.85 19.41
CA GLU A 176 11.50 -8.91 19.65
C GLU A 176 11.10 -10.26 19.03
N GLU A 177 9.80 -10.51 18.84
CA GLU A 177 9.29 -11.73 18.18
C GLU A 177 9.06 -11.54 16.68
N ASN A 178 8.42 -10.44 16.27
CA ASN A 178 8.02 -10.19 14.90
C ASN A 178 7.90 -8.69 14.61
N GLU A 179 8.90 -8.14 13.91
CA GLU A 179 8.96 -6.72 13.58
C GLU A 179 7.77 -6.24 12.73
N LEU A 180 7.27 -7.07 11.82
CA LEU A 180 6.11 -6.73 10.99
C LEU A 180 4.81 -6.69 11.82
N ALA A 181 4.68 -7.57 12.81
CA ALA A 181 3.56 -7.52 13.75
C ALA A 181 3.60 -6.24 14.58
N ALA A 182 4.77 -5.89 15.12
CA ALA A 182 4.96 -4.66 15.88
C ALA A 182 4.69 -3.42 15.02
N TRP A 183 5.17 -3.41 13.78
CA TRP A 183 4.91 -2.33 12.82
C TRP A 183 3.42 -2.16 12.55
N ALA A 184 2.71 -3.23 12.22
CA ALA A 184 1.27 -3.20 11.96
C ALA A 184 0.49 -2.75 13.21
N PHE A 185 0.95 -3.15 14.39
CA PHE A 185 0.29 -2.83 15.65
C PHE A 185 0.34 -1.34 16.01
N ILE A 186 1.41 -0.62 15.66
CA ILE A 186 1.54 0.83 15.94
C ILE A 186 1.16 1.73 14.77
N ASN A 187 1.15 1.21 13.54
CA ASN A 187 0.79 1.99 12.33
C ASN A 187 -0.64 1.72 11.84
N GLY A 188 -1.25 0.62 12.26
CA GLY A 188 -2.58 0.21 11.81
C GLY A 188 -2.64 0.08 10.29
N TYR A 189 -3.72 0.58 9.69
CA TYR A 189 -3.95 0.52 8.25
C TYR A 189 -3.26 1.64 7.46
N THR A 190 -2.29 2.34 8.05
CA THR A 190 -1.46 3.28 7.29
C THR A 190 -0.75 2.51 6.16
N MET A 191 -0.67 3.10 4.97
CA MET A 191 0.12 2.52 3.88
C MET A 191 1.55 2.26 4.36
N ASN A 192 2.04 1.04 4.11
CA ASN A 192 3.38 0.61 4.50
C ASN A 192 4.43 1.19 3.55
N HIS A 193 4.21 1.05 2.25
CA HIS A 193 5.01 1.69 1.22
C HIS A 193 4.21 1.85 -0.08
N LEU A 194 4.78 2.62 -0.99
CA LEU A 194 4.38 2.70 -2.39
C LEU A 194 5.57 2.33 -3.27
N ALA A 195 5.27 1.86 -4.48
CA ALA A 195 6.27 1.65 -5.52
C ALA A 195 5.95 2.51 -6.74
N PHE A 196 6.96 3.19 -7.28
CA PHE A 196 6.84 3.87 -8.57
C PHE A 196 6.94 2.87 -9.71
N ALA A 197 6.10 3.05 -10.72
CA ALA A 197 6.17 2.29 -11.96
C ALA A 197 7.33 2.83 -12.84
N VAL A 198 8.57 2.47 -12.49
CA VAL A 198 9.80 2.96 -13.17
C VAL A 198 9.73 2.77 -14.69
N HIS A 199 9.16 1.66 -15.17
CA HIS A 199 8.97 1.38 -16.60
C HIS A 199 8.10 2.41 -17.35
N ARG A 200 7.39 3.30 -16.63
CA ARG A 200 6.58 4.39 -17.20
C ARG A 200 7.28 5.74 -17.18
N LEU A 201 8.35 5.88 -16.39
CA LEU A 201 9.20 7.07 -16.39
C LEU A 201 9.90 7.20 -17.75
N LYS A 202 10.22 8.43 -18.12
CA LYS A 202 10.83 8.79 -19.40
C LYS A 202 12.24 9.31 -19.16
N HIS A 203 12.83 9.87 -20.22
CA HIS A 203 14.11 10.57 -20.16
C HIS A 203 15.21 9.76 -19.46
N ARG A 204 15.93 10.37 -18.52
CA ARG A 204 17.01 9.70 -17.77
C ARG A 204 16.50 8.63 -16.79
N PHE A 205 15.23 8.70 -16.37
CA PHE A 205 14.66 7.76 -15.39
C PHE A 205 13.97 6.55 -16.02
N SER A 206 14.07 6.38 -17.34
CA SER A 206 13.75 5.08 -17.97
C SER A 206 14.76 3.98 -17.60
N ASP A 207 15.93 4.34 -17.06
CA ASP A 207 16.92 3.41 -16.51
C ASP A 207 16.90 3.47 -14.98
N ILE A 208 16.68 2.32 -14.34
CA ILE A 208 16.64 2.21 -12.88
C ILE A 208 17.99 2.55 -12.23
N ASN A 209 19.11 2.31 -12.92
CA ASN A 209 20.43 2.66 -12.41
C ASN A 209 20.61 4.17 -12.28
N CYS A 210 20.07 4.95 -13.23
CA CYS A 210 20.06 6.41 -13.17
C CYS A 210 19.22 6.92 -12.00
N ILE A 211 18.15 6.21 -11.62
CA ILE A 211 17.35 6.54 -10.44
C ILE A 211 18.16 6.27 -9.17
N ILE A 212 18.77 5.09 -9.07
CA ILE A 212 19.61 4.70 -7.93
C ILE A 212 20.70 5.75 -7.69
N GLN A 213 21.50 6.03 -8.73
CA GLN A 213 22.57 7.01 -8.65
C GLN A 213 22.05 8.39 -8.23
N TYR A 214 20.94 8.84 -8.82
CA TYR A 214 20.36 10.13 -8.48
C TYR A 214 19.89 10.21 -7.02
N LEU A 215 19.32 9.14 -6.47
CA LEU A 215 18.91 9.09 -5.06
C LEU A 215 20.13 9.10 -4.13
N GLU A 216 21.18 8.35 -4.44
CA GLU A 216 22.42 8.34 -3.67
C GLU A 216 23.13 9.71 -3.69
N GLU A 217 23.22 10.34 -4.86
CA GLU A 217 23.77 11.71 -5.04
C GLU A 217 22.99 12.76 -4.21
N ASN A 218 21.70 12.54 -4.00
CA ASN A 218 20.84 13.38 -3.16
C ASN A 218 20.81 12.97 -1.68
N GLY A 219 21.66 12.01 -1.28
CA GLY A 219 21.88 11.61 0.11
C GLY A 219 20.87 10.60 0.68
N PHE A 220 20.14 9.87 -0.17
CA PHE A 220 19.26 8.80 0.28
C PHE A 220 20.01 7.46 0.37
N GLY A 221 19.93 6.82 1.53
CA GLY A 221 20.39 5.44 1.71
C GLY A 221 19.37 4.45 1.13
N LEU A 222 19.83 3.54 0.28
CA LEU A 222 19.02 2.46 -0.28
C LEU A 222 19.19 1.17 0.52
N ASN A 223 18.12 0.36 0.57
CA ASN A 223 18.18 -0.93 1.23
C ASN A 223 19.21 -1.84 0.51
N GLN A 224 20.06 -2.49 1.30
CA GLN A 224 21.10 -3.40 0.82
C GLN A 224 20.72 -4.87 1.00
N ASP A 225 19.62 -5.15 1.70
CA ASP A 225 19.12 -6.52 1.91
C ASP A 225 18.69 -7.14 0.58
N GLY A 226 19.39 -8.18 0.15
CA GLY A 226 19.20 -8.82 -1.16
C GLY A 226 19.89 -8.11 -2.34
N GLY A 227 20.59 -7.00 -2.07
CA GLY A 227 21.11 -6.07 -3.07
C GLY A 227 20.15 -4.92 -3.35
N VAL A 228 20.66 -3.80 -3.89
CA VAL A 228 19.83 -2.62 -4.22
C VAL A 228 18.78 -2.94 -5.28
N LEU A 229 19.08 -3.87 -6.19
CA LEU A 229 18.15 -4.41 -7.17
C LEU A 229 17.78 -5.84 -6.79
N ASN A 230 16.51 -6.02 -6.43
CA ASN A 230 15.92 -7.34 -6.20
C ASN A 230 15.22 -7.80 -7.48
N GLY A 231 15.64 -8.94 -8.02
CA GLY A 231 15.13 -9.53 -9.27
C GLY A 231 13.93 -10.44 -9.08
#